data_AF-A0A7T8H054-F1
#
_entry.id   AF-A0A7T8H054-F1
#
_cell.length_a   1.000
_cell.length_b   1.000
_cell.length_c   1.000
_cell.angle_alpha   90.00
_cell.angle_beta   90.00
_cell.angle_gamma   90.00
#
_symmetry.space_group_name_H-M   'P 1'
#
loop_
_entity.id
_entity.type
_entity.pdbx_description
1 polymer ?
#
loop_
_entity_poly.entity_id
_entity_poly.type
_entity_poly.pdbx_seq_one_letter_code
_entity_poly.pdbx_strand_id
1 'polypeptide(L)' 'MPGHVKLGKPGEPDPDPEPYLIISMEMKREDMLKEYDPKKSVWAPDGNGGFKEGLLVSDEGGKALVMIGHE' A
#
# COMPACT_ATOMS: atom_id res chain seq x y z
N MET A 1 7.10 18.21 16.27
CA MET A 1 6.03 17.30 15.79
C MET A 1 4.69 17.88 16.22
N PRO A 2 3.78 18.23 15.28
CA PRO A 2 2.53 18.95 15.54
C PRO A 2 1.44 18.09 16.21
N GLY A 3 1.79 17.00 16.88
CA GLY A 3 0.83 16.08 17.52
C GLY A 3 0.30 16.52 18.89
N HIS A 4 0.73 17.67 19.42
CA HIS A 4 0.30 18.16 20.75
C HIS A 4 -0.96 19.03 20.72
N VAL A 5 -1.44 19.40 19.53
CA VAL A 5 -2.60 20.28 19.36
C VAL A 5 -3.86 19.43 19.36
N LYS A 6 -4.73 19.62 20.36
CA LYS A 6 -6.07 19.03 20.34
C LYS A 6 -6.89 19.71 19.25
N LEU A 7 -7.24 18.95 18.20
CA LEU A 7 -8.03 19.43 17.06
C LEU A 7 -9.54 19.45 17.34
N GLY A 8 -10.01 18.78 18.40
CA GLY A 8 -11.41 18.77 18.82
C GLY A 8 -11.83 20.08 19.50
N LYS A 9 -13.12 20.43 19.41
CA LYS A 9 -13.66 21.59 20.12
C LYS A 9 -13.63 21.34 21.65
N PRO A 10 -13.52 22.39 22.49
CA PRO A 10 -13.58 22.23 23.93
C PRO A 10 -14.88 21.51 24.36
N GLY A 11 -14.75 20.38 25.05
CA GLY A 11 -15.89 19.58 25.55
C GLY A 11 -16.40 18.49 24.60
N GLU A 12 -15.82 18.35 23.40
CA GLU A 12 -16.11 17.23 22.51
C GLU A 12 -15.29 16.00 22.92
N PRO A 13 -15.89 14.78 22.99
CA PRO A 13 -15.13 13.55 23.19
C PRO A 13 -14.06 13.39 22.11
N ASP A 14 -12.89 12.86 22.48
CA ASP A 14 -11.87 12.52 21.49
C ASP A 14 -12.44 11.50 20.48
N PRO A 15 -12.18 11.67 19.18
CA PRO A 15 -12.65 10.71 18.18
C PRO A 15 -12.04 9.35 18.45
N ASP A 16 -12.79 8.30 18.13
CA ASP A 16 -12.31 6.93 18.23
C ASP A 16 -11.00 6.77 17.43
N PRO A 17 -9.89 6.36 18.07
CA PRO A 17 -8.63 6.15 17.37
C PRO A 17 -8.62 4.86 16.55
N GLU A 18 -9.56 3.94 16.75
CA GLU A 18 -9.58 2.61 16.10
C GLU A 18 -9.40 2.68 14.58
N PRO A 19 -10.11 3.52 13.80
CA PRO A 19 -9.94 3.58 12.34
C PRO A 19 -8.54 4.02 11.87
N TYR A 20 -7.75 4.64 12.75
CA TYR A 20 -6.39 5.11 12.46
C TYR A 20 -5.31 4.13 12.96
N LEU A 21 -5.68 3.17 13.81
CA LEU A 21 -4.76 2.25 14.47
C LEU A 21 -4.97 0.80 14.07
N ILE A 22 -6.19 0.43 13.65
CA ILE A 22 -6.60 -0.95 13.39
C ILE A 22 -7.09 -1.09 11.95
N ILE A 23 -6.61 -2.13 11.29
CA ILE A 23 -7.16 -2.58 10.00
C ILE A 23 -8.47 -3.34 10.29
N SER A 24 -9.57 -2.90 9.69
CA SER A 24 -10.86 -3.55 9.89
C SER A 24 -10.82 -5.01 9.37
N MET A 25 -11.67 -5.87 9.93
CA MET A 25 -11.74 -7.27 9.49
C MET A 25 -12.22 -7.41 8.03
N GLU A 26 -12.92 -6.41 7.50
CA GLU A 26 -13.32 -6.35 6.09
C GLU A 26 -12.12 -6.01 5.20
N MET A 27 -11.40 -4.93 5.51
CA MET A 27 -10.17 -4.54 4.80
C MET A 27 -9.16 -5.69 4.78
N LYS A 28 -8.95 -6.35 5.92
CA LYS A 28 -8.05 -7.51 6.01
C LYS A 28 -8.48 -8.66 5.09
N ARG A 29 -9.79 -8.91 4.93
CA ARG A 29 -10.29 -9.96 4.02
C ARG A 29 -10.07 -9.57 2.56
N GLU A 30 -10.31 -8.32 2.20
CA GLU A 30 -10.06 -7.80 0.85
C GLU A 30 -8.57 -7.88 0.50
N ASP A 31 -7.70 -7.43 1.41
CA ASP A 31 -6.25 -7.47 1.23
C ASP A 31 -5.71 -8.89 1.07
N MET A 32 -6.29 -9.87 1.80
CA MET A 32 -5.93 -11.29 1.65
C MET A 32 -6.37 -11.90 0.31
N LEU A 33 -7.36 -11.29 -0.35
CA LEU A 33 -7.86 -11.73 -1.65
C LEU A 33 -7.17 -11.03 -2.83
N LYS A 34 -6.35 -10.01 -2.58
CA LYS A 34 -5.60 -9.31 -3.63
C LYS A 34 -4.78 -10.32 -4.44
N GLU A 35 -4.90 -10.24 -5.75
CA GLU A 35 -4.17 -11.12 -6.66
C GLU A 35 -2.66 -10.94 -6.47
N TYR A 36 -1.96 -12.05 -6.26
CA TYR A 36 -0.53 -12.06 -6.03
C TYR A 36 0.07 -13.31 -6.68
N ASP A 37 0.99 -13.11 -7.62
CA ASP A 37 1.79 -14.18 -8.19
C ASP A 37 3.16 -14.16 -7.51
N PRO A 38 3.51 -15.14 -6.66
CA PRO A 38 4.76 -15.13 -5.90
C PRO A 38 6.02 -15.15 -6.77
N LYS A 39 5.91 -15.50 -8.06
CA LYS A 39 7.04 -15.53 -9.00
C LYS A 39 7.05 -14.34 -9.97
N LYS A 40 5.92 -13.67 -10.15
CA LYS A 40 5.81 -12.56 -11.12
C LYS A 40 5.56 -11.20 -10.49
N SER A 41 4.96 -11.12 -9.31
CA SER A 41 4.73 -9.85 -8.62
C SER A 41 6.06 -9.28 -8.13
N VAL A 42 6.47 -8.12 -8.65
CA VAL A 42 7.77 -7.47 -8.41
C VAL A 42 7.62 -5.97 -8.20
N TRP A 43 8.62 -5.35 -7.56
CA TRP A 43 8.73 -3.89 -7.43
C TRP A 43 9.73 -3.35 -8.45
N ALA A 44 9.29 -2.42 -9.30
CA ALA A 44 10.12 -1.78 -10.31
C ALA A 44 10.35 -0.29 -9.98
N PRO A 45 11.55 0.27 -10.21
CA PRO A 45 11.80 1.70 -10.02
C PRO A 45 10.85 2.56 -10.87
N ASP A 46 10.32 3.62 -10.29
CA ASP A 46 9.32 4.49 -10.95
C ASP A 46 9.90 5.72 -11.66
N GLY A 47 11.21 5.93 -11.52
CA GLY A 47 11.93 7.09 -12.06
C GLY A 47 11.86 8.37 -11.22
N ASN A 48 11.04 8.40 -10.16
CA ASN A 48 10.84 9.57 -9.28
C ASN A 48 11.42 9.36 -7.87
N GLY A 49 12.30 8.36 -7.72
CA GLY A 49 12.91 7.99 -6.43
C GLY A 49 12.08 7.00 -5.62
N GLY A 50 11.01 6.45 -6.20
CA GLY A 50 10.18 5.40 -5.59
C GLY A 50 10.16 4.10 -6.39
N PHE A 51 9.17 3.27 -6.08
CA PHE A 51 8.91 1.99 -6.73
C PHE A 51 7.42 1.87 -7.05
N LYS A 52 7.09 1.13 -8.09
CA LYS A 52 5.72 0.74 -8.44
C LYS A 52 5.62 -0.78 -8.52
N GLU A 53 4.44 -1.27 -8.14
CA GLU A 53 4.11 -2.68 -8.30
C GLU A 53 3.99 -3.02 -9.79
N GLY A 54 4.50 -4.18 -10.16
CA GLY A 54 4.46 -4.67 -11.52
C GLY A 54 4.47 -6.19 -11.61
N LEU A 55 4.17 -6.68 -12.81
CA LEU A 55 4.13 -8.10 -13.12
C LEU A 55 5.23 -8.45 -14.12
N LEU A 56 6.08 -9.41 -13.77
CA LEU A 56 7.14 -9.92 -14.64
C LEU A 56 6.53 -10.62 -15.85
N VAL A 57 6.88 -10.15 -17.04
CA VAL A 57 6.46 -10.72 -18.32
C VAL A 57 7.52 -11.68 -18.85
N SER A 58 8.78 -11.26 -18.84
CA SER A 58 9.91 -12.07 -19.27
C SER A 58 11.20 -11.65 -18.57
N ASP A 59 12.14 -12.59 -18.48
CA ASP A 59 13.50 -12.38 -17.99
C ASP A 59 14.49 -12.96 -19.01
N GLU A 60 15.30 -12.09 -19.60
CA GLU A 60 16.36 -12.43 -20.55
C GLU A 60 17.75 -12.44 -19.86
N GLY A 61 17.75 -12.60 -18.53
CA GLY A 61 18.92 -12.66 -17.65
C GLY A 61 19.46 -11.27 -17.32
N GLY A 62 19.96 -10.56 -18.33
CA GLY A 62 20.51 -9.21 -18.13
C GLY A 62 19.44 -8.11 -18.06
N LYS A 63 18.23 -8.40 -18.50
CA LYS A 63 17.10 -7.47 -18.56
C LYS A 63 15.80 -8.22 -18.31
N ALA A 64 14.93 -7.61 -17.51
CA ALA A 64 13.57 -8.09 -17.27
C ALA A 64 12.56 -7.12 -17.90
N LEU A 65 11.52 -7.67 -18.52
CA LEU A 65 10.36 -6.93 -18.97
C LEU A 65 9.28 -7.00 -17.89
N VAL A 66 8.93 -5.86 -17.32
CA VAL A 66 7.93 -5.75 -16.24
C VAL A 66 6.78 -4.86 -16.74
N MET A 67 5.55 -5.35 -16.60
CA MET A 67 4.34 -4.57 -16.84
C MET A 67 3.98 -3.78 -15.58
N ILE A 68 3.85 -2.46 -15.71
CA ILE A 68 3.48 -1.55 -14.61
C ILE A 68 2.02 -1.15 -14.76
N GLY A 69 1.25 -1.16 -13.66
CA GLY A 69 -0.16 -0.77 -13.67
C GLY A 69 -1.11 -1.82 -14.24
N HIS A 70 -0.87 -3.10 -13.93
CA HIS A 70 -1.88 -4.14 -14.11
C HIS A 70 -2.92 -4.02 -12.98
N GLU A 71 -3.84 -3.07 -13.10
CA GLU A 71 -5.09 -3.03 -12.31
C GLU A 71 -6.26 -2.93 -13.27
#